data_AF-A0A9R0XXQ4-F1
#
_entry.id   AF-A0A9R0XXQ4-F1
#
_cell.length_a   1.000
_cell.length_b   1.000
_cell.length_c   1.000
_cell.angle_alpha   90.00
_cell.angle_beta   90.00
_cell.angle_gamma   90.00
#
_symmetry.space_group_name_H-M   'P 1'
#
loop_
_entity.id
_entity.type
_entity.pdbx_description
1 polymer ?
#
loop_
_entity_poly.entity_id
_entity_poly.type
_entity_poly.pdbx_seq_one_letter_code
_entity_poly.pdbx_strand_id
1 'polypeptide(L)'
;MQHFTIFGYARSKMSDEELRNMISMTLTCRIDQRANCSEKMDQFLKRCFYQSGQYNSEEGFCELDRKLTEKEAGKLPNRLFYLSIPPNIFVDVVRSASRTASLPSGSGWTRFIVEKPFGRDSESSGELTRSLKMYLEEEQIFRIDHYLGKELVENLSVLRFSNLVFQPLWSRDYIRNVQLIFSEDFGTEGRGRYFDNYGIIRDIMQNHLLQILALFAMETPVSLAAEDIRNEKVKVLRSMRKLKVEDVVVGQYKGHTRGEKSFPAYVDDPTVPNDSVTPTFAAAALFIDNARWDGVPFLMKAGKALHTRRAEIRVQFRRVPGNLYRGSVGADLDMATNELVLRVQPDEAIYLKINNKVPGLGMRLDSGNLNLFYSERYQREIPDAYERLLLDAMEGERRLFIRSDELDAAWAIFTPVLRELEDKRVAPELYPYGSRGPVGAHYLAANYNVRWGDISSDGSF
;
A
#
# COMPACT_ATOMS: atom_id res chain seq x y z
N MET A 1 -10.71 13.59 -21.78
CA MET A 1 -9.60 13.96 -22.68
C MET A 1 -9.88 13.47 -24.09
N GLN A 2 -9.94 14.35 -25.09
CA GLN A 2 -10.20 13.93 -26.49
C GLN A 2 -8.92 13.59 -27.27
N HIS A 3 -7.74 14.04 -26.83
CA HIS A 3 -6.45 13.87 -27.53
C HIS A 3 -5.42 13.16 -26.63
N PHE A 4 -5.28 11.85 -26.81
CA PHE A 4 -4.21 11.06 -26.18
C PHE A 4 -3.84 9.88 -27.08
N THR A 5 -2.63 9.38 -26.91
CA THR A 5 -2.09 8.18 -27.58
C THR A 5 -1.34 7.33 -26.57
N ILE A 6 -1.37 6.01 -26.73
CA ILE A 6 -0.68 5.06 -25.86
C ILE A 6 0.33 4.29 -26.70
N PHE A 7 1.57 4.23 -26.24
CA PHE A 7 2.62 3.44 -26.87
C PHE A 7 3.06 2.32 -25.94
N GLY A 8 2.91 1.07 -26.37
CA GLY A 8 3.59 -0.06 -25.77
C GLY A 8 5.05 -0.10 -26.25
N TYR A 9 5.98 -0.34 -25.33
CA TYR A 9 7.41 -0.48 -25.65
C TYR A 9 7.99 -1.72 -24.97
N ALA A 10 8.52 -2.67 -25.74
CA ALA A 10 9.25 -3.82 -25.21
C ALA A 10 10.18 -4.44 -26.26
N ARG A 11 10.98 -5.44 -25.84
CA ARG A 11 11.93 -6.15 -26.71
C ARG A 11 11.25 -7.03 -27.77
N SER A 12 10.04 -7.51 -27.47
CA SER A 12 9.30 -8.41 -28.36
C SER A 12 8.98 -7.70 -29.67
N LYS A 13 9.16 -8.41 -30.79
CA LYS A 13 8.69 -7.91 -32.08
C LYS A 13 7.19 -8.15 -32.15
N MET A 14 6.43 -7.07 -32.18
CA MET A 14 4.97 -7.07 -32.24
C MET A 14 4.50 -5.88 -33.08
N SER A 15 3.38 -6.04 -33.77
CA SER A 15 2.69 -5.02 -34.53
C SER A 15 1.67 -4.26 -33.66
N ASP A 16 1.21 -3.11 -34.15
CA ASP A 16 0.11 -2.37 -33.49
C ASP A 16 -1.17 -3.20 -33.36
N GLU A 17 -1.46 -4.06 -34.35
CA GLU A 17 -2.64 -4.91 -34.36
C GLU A 17 -2.57 -6.02 -33.31
N GLU A 18 -1.42 -6.68 -33.19
CA GLU A 18 -1.19 -7.67 -32.14
C GLU A 18 -1.29 -7.05 -30.73
N LEU A 19 -0.78 -5.84 -30.52
CA LEU A 19 -0.95 -5.12 -29.25
C LEU A 19 -2.44 -4.87 -28.96
N ARG A 20 -3.20 -4.37 -29.95
CA ARG A 20 -4.63 -4.06 -29.79
C ARG A 20 -5.43 -5.32 -29.47
N ASN A 21 -5.11 -6.45 -30.09
CA ASN A 21 -5.73 -7.74 -29.80
C ASN A 21 -5.43 -8.20 -28.38
N MET A 22 -4.20 -8.01 -27.89
CA MET A 22 -3.85 -8.34 -26.50
C MET A 22 -4.65 -7.49 -25.50
N ILE A 23 -4.75 -6.17 -25.75
CA ILE A 23 -5.50 -5.25 -24.89
C ILE A 23 -6.99 -5.59 -24.91
N SER A 24 -7.58 -5.86 -26.08
CA SER A 24 -9.02 -6.11 -26.21
C SER A 24 -9.49 -7.35 -25.43
N MET A 25 -8.63 -8.36 -25.24
CA MET A 25 -8.94 -9.55 -24.43
C MET A 25 -9.14 -9.24 -22.94
N THR A 26 -8.64 -8.12 -22.45
CA THR A 26 -8.70 -7.74 -21.01
C THR A 26 -9.55 -6.50 -20.75
N LEU A 27 -9.88 -5.75 -21.79
CA LEU A 27 -10.64 -4.51 -21.70
C LEU A 27 -12.12 -4.82 -21.43
N THR A 28 -12.67 -4.27 -20.35
CA THR A 28 -14.07 -4.52 -19.93
C THR A 28 -14.92 -3.25 -19.98
N CYS A 29 -16.22 -3.41 -20.19
CA CYS A 29 -17.21 -2.33 -20.14
C CYS A 29 -17.61 -2.01 -18.69
N ARG A 30 -16.63 -1.64 -17.86
CA ARG A 30 -16.81 -1.45 -16.41
C ARG A 30 -17.64 -0.19 -16.08
N ILE A 31 -17.23 0.97 -16.59
CA ILE A 31 -17.73 2.28 -16.15
C ILE A 31 -19.00 2.75 -16.90
N ASP A 32 -19.31 2.15 -18.05
CA ASP A 32 -20.42 2.58 -18.90
C ASP A 32 -21.16 1.36 -19.46
N GLN A 33 -22.09 0.81 -18.69
CA GLN A 33 -23.11 -0.13 -19.18
C GLN A 33 -24.11 0.54 -20.16
N ARG A 34 -23.86 1.78 -20.58
CA ARG A 34 -24.66 2.52 -21.55
C ARG A 34 -24.31 2.09 -22.98
N ALA A 35 -25.27 2.32 -23.89
CA ALA A 35 -25.12 2.07 -25.33
C ALA A 35 -23.79 2.66 -25.86
N ASN A 36 -23.10 1.88 -26.70
CA ASN A 36 -21.85 2.21 -27.42
C ASN A 36 -20.51 1.89 -26.74
N CYS A 37 -20.47 0.97 -25.75
CA CYS A 37 -19.17 0.52 -25.20
C CYS A 37 -18.22 -0.01 -26.29
N SER A 38 -18.71 -0.85 -27.20
CA SER A 38 -17.92 -1.38 -28.33
C SER A 38 -17.25 -0.27 -29.14
N GLU A 39 -17.99 0.79 -29.47
CA GLU A 39 -17.46 1.92 -30.24
C GLU A 39 -16.37 2.67 -29.47
N LYS A 40 -16.56 2.87 -28.15
CA LYS A 40 -15.56 3.52 -27.30
C LYS A 40 -14.30 2.67 -27.15
N MET A 41 -14.44 1.34 -27.04
CA MET A 41 -13.31 0.41 -27.02
C MET A 41 -12.53 0.48 -28.34
N ASP A 42 -13.21 0.48 -29.49
CA ASP A 42 -12.58 0.62 -30.80
C ASP A 42 -11.85 1.96 -30.94
N GLN A 43 -12.47 3.05 -30.49
CA GLN A 43 -11.85 4.38 -30.49
C GLN A 43 -10.61 4.45 -29.57
N PHE A 44 -10.62 3.74 -28.44
CA PHE A 44 -9.48 3.61 -27.53
C PHE A 44 -8.35 2.79 -28.18
N LEU A 45 -8.66 1.62 -28.73
CA LEU A 45 -7.67 0.73 -29.36
C LEU A 45 -6.98 1.39 -30.56
N LYS A 46 -7.70 2.20 -31.35
CA LYS A 46 -7.14 3.01 -32.45
C LYS A 46 -6.06 4.01 -32.00
N ARG A 47 -5.98 4.33 -30.70
CA ARG A 47 -4.98 5.20 -30.10
C ARG A 47 -3.80 4.44 -29.50
N CYS A 48 -3.82 3.11 -29.55
CA CYS A 48 -2.75 2.24 -29.06
C CYS A 48 -1.81 1.88 -30.21
N PHE A 49 -0.52 2.09 -29.99
CA PHE A 49 0.58 1.84 -30.91
C PHE A 49 1.69 1.08 -30.21
N TYR A 50 2.59 0.46 -30.97
CA TYR A 50 3.69 -0.32 -30.43
C TYR A 50 5.04 0.06 -31.05
N GLN A 51 6.07 0.02 -30.22
CA GLN A 51 7.46 0.13 -30.63
C GLN A 51 8.29 -1.00 -30.01
N SER A 52 9.01 -1.73 -30.85
CA SER A 52 9.98 -2.71 -30.36
C SER A 52 11.36 -2.07 -30.18
N GLY A 53 12.06 -2.42 -29.10
CA GLY A 53 13.40 -1.88 -28.85
C GLY A 53 14.06 -2.43 -27.59
N GLN A 54 15.38 -2.26 -27.49
CA GLN A 54 16.13 -2.63 -26.29
C GLN A 54 16.04 -1.51 -25.27
N TYR A 55 15.85 -1.87 -24.00
CA TYR A 55 15.66 -0.92 -22.91
C TYR A 55 16.87 -0.01 -22.61
N ASN A 56 18.05 -0.38 -23.11
CA ASN A 56 19.30 0.36 -22.93
C ASN A 56 19.82 1.02 -24.23
N SER A 57 19.05 1.00 -25.33
CA SER A 57 19.47 1.54 -26.63
C SER A 57 18.90 2.94 -26.85
N GLU A 58 19.78 3.94 -26.93
CA GLU A 58 19.39 5.30 -27.29
C GLU A 58 18.76 5.35 -28.69
N GLU A 59 19.23 4.55 -29.65
CA GLU A 59 18.64 4.44 -30.99
C GLU A 59 17.18 3.96 -30.95
N GLY A 60 16.90 2.97 -30.10
CA GLY A 60 15.53 2.48 -29.90
C GLY A 60 14.59 3.55 -29.32
N PHE A 61 15.09 4.41 -28.44
CA PHE A 61 14.32 5.53 -27.90
C PHE A 61 14.26 6.74 -28.87
N CYS A 62 15.24 6.95 -29.74
CA CYS A 62 15.15 7.91 -30.85
C CYS A 62 14.02 7.52 -31.83
N GLU A 63 13.90 6.23 -32.15
CA GLU A 63 12.79 5.76 -33.01
C GLU A 63 11.43 5.91 -32.31
N LEU A 64 11.37 5.69 -30.99
CA LEU A 64 10.17 5.99 -30.21
C LEU A 64 9.84 7.48 -30.26
N ASP A 65 10.82 8.37 -30.04
CA ASP A 65 10.65 9.82 -30.11
C ASP A 65 10.09 10.29 -31.47
N ARG A 66 10.64 9.73 -32.56
CA ARG A 66 10.16 10.01 -33.92
C ARG A 66 8.67 9.70 -34.06
N LYS A 67 8.23 8.52 -33.60
CA LYS A 67 6.82 8.11 -33.63
C LYS A 67 5.93 8.93 -32.70
N LEU A 68 6.43 9.30 -31.52
CA LEU A 68 5.71 10.18 -30.60
C LEU A 68 5.46 11.54 -31.26
N THR A 69 6.52 12.16 -31.78
CA THR A 69 6.48 13.47 -32.45
C THR A 69 5.51 13.48 -33.65
N GLU A 70 5.47 12.39 -34.44
CA GLU A 70 4.48 12.23 -35.52
C GLU A 70 3.03 12.28 -35.02
N LYS A 71 2.73 11.69 -33.85
CA LYS A 71 1.38 11.68 -33.26
C LYS A 71 1.03 12.97 -32.54
N GLU A 72 2.02 13.69 -32.03
CA GLU A 72 1.85 14.98 -31.38
C GLU A 72 1.41 16.07 -32.38
N ALA A 73 1.75 15.92 -33.66
CA ALA A 73 1.26 16.72 -34.79
C ALA A 73 1.39 18.23 -34.56
N GLY A 74 2.49 18.67 -33.93
CA GLY A 74 2.79 20.09 -33.66
C GLY A 74 1.98 20.73 -32.54
N LYS A 75 1.22 19.96 -31.76
CA LYS A 75 0.57 20.43 -30.52
C LYS A 75 1.57 20.46 -29.37
N LEU A 76 1.28 21.24 -28.34
CA LEU A 76 2.05 21.27 -27.09
C LEU A 76 1.86 19.92 -26.35
N PRO A 77 2.83 19.00 -26.39
CA PRO A 77 2.61 17.64 -25.94
C PRO A 77 3.00 17.46 -24.48
N ASN A 78 2.53 16.37 -23.88
CA ASN A 78 2.94 15.92 -22.57
C ASN A 78 3.26 14.43 -22.64
N ARG A 79 4.39 14.00 -22.08
CA ARG A 79 4.86 12.62 -22.15
C ARG A 79 4.91 11.99 -20.76
N LEU A 80 4.20 10.86 -20.60
CA LEU A 80 4.20 10.06 -19.37
C LEU A 80 4.78 8.69 -19.68
N PHE A 81 5.94 8.38 -19.11
CA PHE A 81 6.60 7.08 -19.24
C PHE A 81 6.22 6.21 -18.04
N TYR A 82 5.58 5.07 -18.28
CA TYR A 82 5.25 4.09 -17.24
C TYR A 82 6.23 2.93 -17.26
N LEU A 83 7.01 2.76 -16.19
CA LEU A 83 8.07 1.75 -16.11
C LEU A 83 7.53 0.47 -15.47
N SER A 84 6.69 -0.26 -16.20
CA SER A 84 6.21 -1.60 -15.81
C SER A 84 7.24 -2.67 -16.21
N ILE A 85 8.44 -2.54 -15.64
CA ILE A 85 9.62 -3.34 -15.98
C ILE A 85 10.39 -3.75 -14.71
N PRO A 86 11.27 -4.76 -14.78
CA PRO A 86 12.14 -5.10 -13.66
C PRO A 86 13.03 -3.92 -13.18
N PRO A 87 13.27 -3.78 -11.86
CA PRO A 87 13.98 -2.64 -11.28
C PRO A 87 15.40 -2.43 -11.79
N ASN A 88 16.10 -3.52 -12.12
CA ASN A 88 17.47 -3.47 -12.65
C ASN A 88 17.57 -2.78 -14.02
N ILE A 89 16.43 -2.47 -14.66
CA ILE A 89 16.35 -1.84 -15.97
C ILE A 89 15.91 -0.38 -15.87
N PHE A 90 15.43 0.08 -14.71
CA PHE A 90 14.90 1.45 -14.53
C PHE A 90 15.88 2.53 -14.96
N VAL A 91 17.13 2.45 -14.50
CA VAL A 91 18.15 3.47 -14.78
C VAL A 91 18.50 3.52 -16.26
N ASP A 92 18.61 2.37 -16.93
CA ASP A 92 18.92 2.30 -18.37
C ASP A 92 17.79 2.94 -19.22
N VAL A 93 16.54 2.65 -18.88
CA VAL A 93 15.36 3.23 -19.55
C VAL A 93 15.28 4.72 -19.31
N VAL A 94 15.45 5.16 -18.05
CA VAL A 94 15.41 6.59 -17.71
C VAL A 94 16.55 7.35 -18.40
N ARG A 95 17.77 6.82 -18.41
CA ARG A 95 18.89 7.41 -19.17
C ARG A 95 18.55 7.56 -20.64
N SER A 96 18.07 6.49 -21.27
CA SER A 96 17.84 6.50 -22.72
C SER A 96 16.66 7.43 -23.07
N ALA A 97 15.53 7.32 -22.36
CA ALA A 97 14.36 8.16 -22.57
C ALA A 97 14.60 9.63 -22.22
N SER A 98 15.36 9.94 -21.17
CA SER A 98 15.70 11.33 -20.80
C SER A 98 16.53 12.04 -21.87
N ARG A 99 17.47 11.33 -22.49
CA ARG A 99 18.37 11.88 -23.51
C ARG A 99 17.74 12.05 -24.88
N THR A 100 16.82 11.18 -25.26
CA THR A 100 16.34 11.11 -26.66
C THR A 100 14.85 11.36 -26.83
N ALA A 101 14.02 10.97 -25.84
CA ALA A 101 12.55 10.95 -25.98
C ALA A 101 11.83 11.85 -24.96
N SER A 102 12.57 12.64 -24.19
CA SER A 102 11.98 13.64 -23.30
C SER A 102 11.80 14.96 -24.01
N LEU A 103 10.74 15.68 -23.65
CA LEU A 103 10.46 16.98 -24.26
C LEU A 103 11.49 18.02 -23.83
N PRO A 104 11.89 18.93 -24.75
CA PRO A 104 12.70 20.10 -24.39
C PRO A 104 11.99 20.97 -23.35
N SER A 105 12.77 21.64 -22.51
CA SER A 105 12.24 22.59 -21.53
C SER A 105 11.39 23.67 -22.21
N GLY A 106 10.18 23.90 -21.70
CA GLY A 106 9.23 24.89 -22.24
C GLY A 106 8.26 24.36 -23.31
N SER A 107 8.47 23.15 -23.84
CA SER A 107 7.59 22.53 -24.84
C SER A 107 6.45 21.70 -24.25
N GLY A 108 6.49 21.40 -22.95
CA GLY A 108 5.55 20.50 -22.25
C GLY A 108 6.18 19.87 -21.03
N TRP A 109 5.51 18.91 -20.38
CA TRP A 109 6.10 18.14 -19.29
C TRP A 109 6.46 16.71 -19.71
N THR A 110 7.53 16.18 -19.11
CA THR A 110 7.88 14.76 -19.16
C THR A 110 7.93 14.20 -17.75
N ARG A 111 7.21 13.11 -17.50
CA ARG A 111 7.08 12.45 -16.19
C ARG A 111 7.31 10.95 -16.31
N PHE A 112 7.81 10.35 -15.24
CA PHE A 112 8.16 8.95 -15.14
C PHE A 112 7.46 8.31 -13.95
N ILE A 113 6.60 7.34 -14.21
CA ILE A 113 6.02 6.47 -13.19
C ILE A 113 6.96 5.30 -12.98
N VAL A 114 7.37 5.07 -11.73
CA VAL A 114 8.27 3.99 -11.33
C VAL A 114 7.58 3.09 -10.32
N GLU A 115 7.64 1.79 -10.54
CA GLU A 115 7.04 0.77 -9.68
C GLU A 115 7.99 0.23 -8.63
N LYS A 116 7.42 -0.32 -7.55
CA LYS A 116 8.19 -1.05 -6.54
C LYS A 116 8.82 -2.31 -7.17
N PRO A 117 9.96 -2.80 -6.64
CA PRO A 117 10.68 -2.36 -5.45
C PRO A 117 11.66 -1.20 -5.69
N PHE A 118 11.70 -0.26 -4.74
CA PHE A 118 12.63 0.87 -4.74
C PHE A 118 13.87 0.58 -3.90
N GLY A 119 14.63 -0.45 -4.30
CA GLY A 119 15.73 -1.00 -3.52
C GLY A 119 15.29 -2.12 -2.56
N ARG A 120 16.25 -2.66 -1.81
CA ARG A 120 16.06 -3.72 -0.80
C ARG A 120 16.46 -3.28 0.61
N ASP A 121 17.15 -2.15 0.71
CA ASP A 121 17.59 -1.53 1.95
C ASP A 121 17.94 -0.06 1.70
N SER A 122 18.38 0.65 2.75
CA SER A 122 18.76 2.08 2.66
C SER A 122 19.83 2.34 1.60
N GLU A 123 20.79 1.44 1.44
CA GLU A 123 21.92 1.64 0.54
C GLU A 123 21.52 1.50 -0.93
N SER A 124 20.90 0.37 -1.27
CA SER A 124 20.41 0.09 -2.63
C SER A 124 19.31 1.05 -3.06
N SER A 125 18.44 1.49 -2.13
CA SER A 125 17.42 2.51 -2.41
C SER A 125 18.03 3.88 -2.66
N GLY A 126 19.03 4.27 -1.86
CA GLY A 126 19.78 5.51 -2.05
C GLY A 126 20.53 5.52 -3.38
N GLU A 127 21.13 4.39 -3.78
CA GLU A 127 21.81 4.25 -5.07
C GLU A 127 20.83 4.39 -6.26
N LEU A 128 19.68 3.73 -6.20
CA LEU A 128 18.63 3.87 -7.20
C LEU A 128 18.18 5.34 -7.30
N THR A 129 17.93 5.99 -6.16
CA THR A 129 17.50 7.39 -6.12
C THR A 129 18.56 8.32 -6.71
N ARG A 130 19.83 8.17 -6.34
CA ARG A 130 20.94 8.96 -6.91
C ARG A 130 21.04 8.76 -8.43
N SER A 131 20.91 7.52 -8.89
CA SER A 131 21.01 7.19 -10.32
C SER A 131 19.85 7.80 -11.14
N LEU A 132 18.63 7.79 -10.60
CA LEU A 132 17.49 8.44 -11.25
C LEU A 132 17.65 9.98 -11.29
N LYS A 133 18.15 10.57 -10.20
CA LYS A 133 18.40 12.02 -10.10
C LYS A 133 19.52 12.55 -11.01
N MET A 134 20.33 11.68 -11.62
CA MET A 134 21.27 12.10 -12.66
C MET A 134 20.56 12.54 -13.96
N TYR A 135 19.31 12.12 -14.15
CA TYR A 135 18.57 12.29 -15.41
C TYR A 135 17.23 13.00 -15.24
N LEU A 136 16.67 12.99 -14.04
CA LEU A 136 15.33 13.49 -13.74
C LEU A 136 15.33 14.37 -12.50
N GLU A 137 14.52 15.43 -12.52
CA GLU A 137 14.15 16.20 -11.33
C GLU A 137 13.11 15.45 -10.50
N GLU A 138 13.02 15.75 -9.19
CA GLU A 138 12.10 15.06 -8.28
C GLU A 138 10.62 15.27 -8.68
N GLU A 139 10.29 16.41 -9.29
CA GLU A 139 8.97 16.73 -9.84
C GLU A 139 8.56 15.83 -11.01
N GLN A 140 9.53 15.18 -11.67
CA GLN A 140 9.30 14.29 -12.79
C GLN A 140 9.11 12.84 -12.38
N ILE A 141 9.43 12.47 -11.12
CA ILE A 141 9.45 11.09 -10.66
C ILE A 141 8.20 10.78 -9.82
N PHE A 142 7.41 9.81 -10.29
CA PHE A 142 6.16 9.36 -9.68
C PHE A 142 6.35 7.92 -9.19
N ARG A 143 6.85 7.76 -7.95
CA ARG A 143 7.05 6.44 -7.31
C ARG A 143 5.72 5.91 -6.79
N ILE A 144 5.23 4.84 -7.40
CA ILE A 144 3.93 4.25 -7.04
C ILE A 144 4.04 3.43 -5.75
N ASP A 145 3.11 3.73 -4.84
CA ASP A 145 2.58 2.78 -3.89
C ASP A 145 1.06 2.72 -4.08
N HIS A 146 0.56 1.63 -4.65
CA HIS A 146 -0.84 1.51 -5.01
C HIS A 146 -1.80 1.55 -3.80
N TYR A 147 -1.33 1.36 -2.56
CA TYR A 147 -2.21 1.55 -1.40
C TYR A 147 -2.57 3.02 -1.17
N LEU A 148 -1.72 3.95 -1.59
CA LEU A 148 -2.03 5.38 -1.51
C LEU A 148 -3.19 5.80 -2.42
N GLY A 149 -3.42 5.07 -3.51
CA GLY A 149 -4.55 5.29 -4.41
C GLY A 149 -5.86 4.59 -3.99
N LYS A 150 -5.89 3.92 -2.82
CA LYS A 150 -7.12 3.31 -2.32
C LYS A 150 -8.02 4.35 -1.67
N GLU A 151 -9.32 4.28 -1.97
CA GLU A 151 -10.34 5.25 -1.56
C GLU A 151 -10.30 5.61 -0.06
N LEU A 152 -10.23 4.60 0.83
CA LEU A 152 -10.18 4.86 2.27
C LEU A 152 -8.84 5.39 2.77
N VAL A 153 -7.75 5.12 2.05
CA VAL A 153 -6.43 5.69 2.40
C VAL A 153 -6.43 7.18 2.06
N GLU A 154 -7.03 7.59 0.94
CA GLU A 154 -7.26 9.01 0.64
C GLU A 154 -8.19 9.67 1.69
N ASN A 155 -9.24 8.95 2.09
CA ASN A 155 -10.21 9.46 3.06
C ASN A 155 -9.63 9.68 4.47
N LEU A 156 -8.44 9.17 4.80
CA LEU A 156 -7.78 9.44 6.09
C LEU A 156 -7.61 10.94 6.35
N SER A 157 -7.17 11.70 5.34
CA SER A 157 -6.96 13.14 5.51
C SER A 157 -8.28 13.89 5.70
N VAL A 158 -9.32 13.49 4.97
CA VAL A 158 -10.68 14.05 5.13
C VAL A 158 -11.22 13.73 6.52
N LEU A 159 -11.14 12.47 6.95
CA LEU A 159 -11.60 12.04 8.27
C LEU A 159 -10.95 12.86 9.39
N ARG A 160 -9.63 13.09 9.31
CA ARG A 160 -8.87 13.79 10.35
C ARG A 160 -9.04 15.30 10.34
N PHE A 161 -9.04 15.93 9.16
CA PHE A 161 -8.90 17.38 9.05
C PHE A 161 -10.18 18.11 8.61
N SER A 162 -11.22 17.39 8.20
CA SER A 162 -12.55 17.96 7.88
C SER A 162 -13.60 17.70 8.98
N ASN A 163 -13.25 17.00 10.07
CA ASN A 163 -14.21 16.59 11.09
C ASN A 163 -13.76 16.99 12.49
N LEU A 164 -14.44 17.98 13.07
CA LEU A 164 -14.16 18.49 14.42
C LEU A 164 -14.21 17.39 15.50
N VAL A 165 -15.09 16.39 15.33
CA VAL A 165 -15.26 15.30 16.31
C VAL A 165 -13.98 14.47 16.49
N PHE A 166 -13.17 14.29 15.43
CA PHE A 166 -11.97 13.46 15.49
C PHE A 166 -10.71 14.25 15.88
N GLN A 167 -10.68 15.56 15.63
CA GLN A 167 -9.51 16.40 15.90
C GLN A 167 -8.96 16.27 17.34
N PRO A 168 -9.77 16.40 18.42
CA PRO A 168 -9.25 16.26 19.79
C PRO A 168 -8.91 14.81 20.13
N LEU A 169 -9.62 13.84 19.54
CA LEU A 169 -9.44 12.41 19.82
C LEU A 169 -8.14 11.85 19.22
N TRP A 170 -7.51 12.57 18.28
CA TRP A 170 -6.34 12.11 17.54
C TRP A 170 -5.00 12.38 18.26
N SER A 171 -4.93 12.07 19.56
CA SER A 171 -3.73 12.25 20.39
C SER A 171 -3.50 11.08 21.35
N ARG A 172 -2.28 10.99 21.89
CA ARG A 172 -1.92 10.08 22.98
C ARG A 172 -2.83 10.15 24.21
N ASP A 173 -3.53 11.26 24.43
CA ASP A 173 -4.42 11.43 25.58
C ASP A 173 -5.67 10.56 25.46
N TYR A 174 -6.10 10.27 24.23
CA TYR A 174 -7.32 9.51 23.94
C TYR A 174 -7.03 8.17 23.27
N ILE A 175 -5.98 8.07 22.47
CA ILE A 175 -5.60 6.83 21.78
C ILE A 175 -4.71 5.97 22.68
N ARG A 176 -5.09 4.71 22.85
CA ARG A 176 -4.33 3.69 23.59
C ARG A 176 -3.31 3.01 22.67
N ASN A 177 -3.74 2.59 21.48
CA ASN A 177 -2.89 1.97 20.46
C ASN A 177 -3.53 2.12 19.08
N VAL A 178 -2.69 1.95 18.06
CA VAL A 178 -3.10 1.89 16.65
C VAL A 178 -2.64 0.56 16.09
N GLN A 179 -3.50 -0.12 15.34
CA GLN A 179 -3.19 -1.40 14.70
C GLN A 179 -3.33 -1.26 13.19
N LEU A 180 -2.27 -1.61 12.46
CA LEU A 180 -2.27 -1.69 11.00
C LEU A 180 -2.18 -3.17 10.63
N ILE A 181 -3.25 -3.70 10.06
CA ILE A 181 -3.39 -5.12 9.79
C ILE A 181 -3.49 -5.33 8.30
N PHE A 182 -2.59 -6.15 7.76
CA PHE A 182 -2.66 -6.69 6.41
C PHE A 182 -2.64 -8.22 6.43
N SER A 183 -3.60 -8.83 5.78
CA SER A 183 -3.67 -10.29 5.63
C SER A 183 -4.14 -10.68 4.24
N GLU A 184 -3.52 -11.74 3.72
CA GLU A 184 -3.94 -12.42 2.50
C GLU A 184 -4.23 -13.89 2.82
N ASP A 185 -5.31 -14.41 2.25
CA ASP A 185 -5.76 -15.80 2.41
C ASP A 185 -5.15 -16.76 1.38
N PHE A 186 -4.26 -16.25 0.53
CA PHE A 186 -3.48 -17.00 -0.45
C PHE A 186 -1.98 -16.96 -0.13
N GLY A 187 -1.23 -17.94 -0.66
CA GLY A 187 0.22 -18.06 -0.46
C GLY A 187 1.03 -17.20 -1.44
N THR A 188 2.17 -17.72 -1.90
CA THR A 188 2.97 -17.07 -2.96
C THR A 188 2.56 -17.45 -4.38
N GLU A 189 1.62 -18.38 -4.56
CA GLU A 189 1.00 -18.74 -5.85
C GLU A 189 2.02 -18.94 -6.99
N GLY A 190 3.08 -19.70 -6.74
CA GLY A 190 4.14 -20.00 -7.71
C GLY A 190 5.12 -18.85 -7.98
N ARG A 191 5.03 -17.74 -7.25
CA ARG A 191 5.98 -16.62 -7.28
C ARG A 191 6.99 -16.69 -6.12
N GLY A 192 7.18 -17.87 -5.54
CA GLY A 192 8.05 -18.10 -4.39
C GLY A 192 9.46 -17.53 -4.58
N ARG A 193 10.15 -17.85 -5.68
CA ARG A 193 11.51 -17.32 -5.95
C ARG A 193 11.61 -15.80 -5.94
N TYR A 194 10.61 -15.10 -6.48
CA TYR A 194 10.61 -13.64 -6.45
C TYR A 194 10.40 -13.15 -5.02
N PHE A 195 9.39 -13.67 -4.33
CA PHE A 195 9.08 -13.30 -2.96
C PHE A 195 10.23 -13.60 -1.98
N ASP A 196 10.97 -14.69 -2.20
CA ASP A 196 12.10 -15.13 -1.36
C ASP A 196 13.24 -14.11 -1.29
N ASN A 197 13.37 -13.26 -2.31
CA ASN A 197 14.35 -12.17 -2.31
C ASN A 197 13.91 -10.96 -1.48
N TYR A 198 12.64 -10.85 -1.10
CA TYR A 198 12.12 -9.65 -0.43
C TYR A 198 11.57 -9.95 0.95
N GLY A 199 10.75 -10.99 1.07
CA GLY A 199 9.97 -11.31 2.25
C GLY A 199 8.87 -10.28 2.53
N ILE A 200 8.00 -10.60 3.48
CA ILE A 200 6.79 -9.82 3.76
C ILE A 200 7.07 -8.39 4.26
N ILE A 201 8.20 -8.18 4.94
CA ILE A 201 8.57 -6.86 5.49
C ILE A 201 8.81 -5.87 4.35
N ARG A 202 9.57 -6.28 3.32
CA ARG A 202 9.84 -5.44 2.15
C ARG A 202 8.66 -5.37 1.19
N ASP A 203 7.89 -6.46 1.08
CA ASP A 203 6.75 -6.50 0.16
C ASP A 203 5.60 -5.60 0.61
N ILE A 204 5.30 -5.55 1.92
CA ILE A 204 4.09 -4.92 2.47
C ILE A 204 4.36 -3.91 3.60
N MET A 205 5.22 -4.24 4.58
CA MET A 205 5.32 -3.41 5.80
C MET A 205 6.07 -2.09 5.55
N GLN A 206 7.21 -2.17 4.86
CA GLN A 206 8.09 -1.03 4.61
C GLN A 206 7.46 0.03 3.68
N ASN A 207 6.55 -0.41 2.80
CA ASN A 207 5.84 0.45 1.85
C ASN A 207 4.39 0.68 2.31
N HIS A 208 3.44 -0.16 1.91
CA HIS A 208 1.99 0.02 2.02
C HIS A 208 1.56 0.41 3.44
N LEU A 209 1.95 -0.39 4.44
CA LEU A 209 1.52 -0.14 5.83
C LEU A 209 2.22 1.07 6.43
N LEU A 210 3.49 1.30 6.13
CA LEU A 210 4.22 2.47 6.63
C LEU A 210 3.69 3.77 5.99
N GLN A 211 3.31 3.72 4.71
CA GLN A 211 2.71 4.85 4.00
C GLN A 211 1.34 5.23 4.59
N ILE A 212 0.51 4.23 4.89
CA ILE A 212 -0.76 4.42 5.61
C ILE A 212 -0.49 4.99 7.01
N LEU A 213 0.49 4.47 7.74
CA LEU A 213 0.88 4.97 9.06
C LEU A 213 1.30 6.44 8.99
N ALA A 214 2.12 6.83 8.01
CA ALA A 214 2.57 8.20 7.85
C ALA A 214 1.39 9.16 7.65
N LEU A 215 0.45 8.83 6.75
CA LEU A 215 -0.77 9.62 6.54
C LEU A 215 -1.67 9.66 7.78
N PHE A 216 -1.79 8.55 8.49
CA PHE A 216 -2.58 8.45 9.71
C PHE A 216 -2.00 9.31 10.85
N ALA A 217 -0.68 9.36 10.97
CA ALA A 217 0.02 9.94 12.12
C ALA A 217 0.52 11.37 11.90
N MET A 218 0.57 11.86 10.65
CA MET A 218 1.09 13.19 10.31
C MET A 218 0.35 14.32 11.04
N GLU A 219 1.02 15.44 11.32
CA GLU A 219 0.32 16.62 11.83
C GLU A 219 -0.61 17.22 10.76
N THR A 220 -1.43 18.20 11.15
CA THR A 220 -2.21 18.97 10.18
C THR A 220 -1.25 19.72 9.25
N PRO A 221 -1.28 19.46 7.93
CA PRO A 221 -0.41 20.15 6.99
C PRO A 221 -0.83 21.62 6.86
N VAL A 222 0.09 22.46 6.39
CA VAL A 222 -0.18 23.90 6.16
C VAL A 222 -1.28 24.09 5.11
N SER A 223 -1.33 23.22 4.10
CA SER A 223 -2.39 23.18 3.08
C SER A 223 -2.56 21.77 2.52
N LEU A 224 -3.46 21.61 1.55
CA LEU A 224 -3.62 20.38 0.77
C LEU A 224 -2.65 20.29 -0.44
N ALA A 225 -1.68 21.20 -0.54
CA ALA A 225 -0.62 21.10 -1.55
C ALA A 225 0.23 19.85 -1.32
N ALA A 226 0.70 19.23 -2.41
CA ALA A 226 1.47 17.99 -2.35
C ALA A 226 2.69 18.07 -1.42
N GLU A 227 3.45 19.16 -1.47
CA GLU A 227 4.63 19.31 -0.60
C GLU A 227 4.28 19.39 0.87
N ASP A 228 3.22 20.11 1.23
CA ASP A 228 2.84 20.31 2.63
C ASP A 228 2.43 18.98 3.28
N ILE A 229 1.70 18.14 2.54
CA ILE A 229 1.34 16.79 3.00
C ILE A 229 2.58 15.90 3.10
N ARG A 230 3.43 15.88 2.07
CA ARG A 230 4.64 15.04 2.06
C ARG A 230 5.62 15.46 3.16
N ASN A 231 5.72 16.75 3.47
CA ASN A 231 6.54 17.26 4.56
C ASN A 231 6.09 16.70 5.92
N GLU A 232 4.79 16.68 6.20
CA GLU A 232 4.28 16.13 7.46
C GLU A 232 4.40 14.59 7.53
N LYS A 233 4.26 13.87 6.39
CA LYS A 233 4.58 12.43 6.31
C LYS A 233 6.04 12.16 6.66
N VAL A 234 6.98 12.86 6.03
CA VAL A 234 8.43 12.69 6.27
C VAL A 234 8.79 13.03 7.72
N LYS A 235 8.21 14.08 8.29
CA LYS A 235 8.42 14.47 9.69
C LYS A 235 8.01 13.36 10.67
N VAL A 236 6.91 12.66 10.41
CA VAL A 236 6.53 11.48 11.21
C VAL A 236 7.56 10.38 11.06
N LEU A 237 7.91 9.99 9.84
CA LEU A 237 8.87 8.89 9.62
C LEU A 237 10.22 9.16 10.27
N ARG A 238 10.71 10.42 10.21
CA ARG A 238 11.94 10.83 10.89
C ARG A 238 11.84 10.83 12.43
N SER A 239 10.63 10.91 12.97
CA SER A 239 10.37 10.82 14.41
C SER A 239 10.20 9.37 14.87
N MET A 240 10.21 8.38 13.96
CA MET A 240 10.04 6.98 14.33
C MET A 240 11.32 6.37 14.86
N ARG A 241 11.19 5.48 15.85
CA ARG A 241 12.28 4.63 16.30
C ARG A 241 12.64 3.63 15.20
N LYS A 242 13.93 3.35 15.06
CA LYS A 242 14.40 2.24 14.21
C LYS A 242 13.93 0.93 14.84
N LEU A 243 13.46 -0.01 14.02
CA LEU A 243 13.07 -1.32 14.49
C LEU A 243 14.30 -2.13 14.90
N LYS A 244 14.15 -2.88 15.99
CA LYS A 244 15.09 -3.91 16.42
C LYS A 244 14.44 -5.28 16.30
N VAL A 245 15.24 -6.34 16.31
CA VAL A 245 14.72 -7.72 16.26
C VAL A 245 13.80 -8.05 17.44
N GLU A 246 14.06 -7.49 18.63
CA GLU A 246 13.21 -7.68 19.83
C GLU A 246 11.79 -7.09 19.69
N ASP A 247 11.60 -6.11 18.79
CA ASP A 247 10.32 -5.48 18.52
C ASP A 247 9.51 -6.20 17.42
N VAL A 248 10.07 -7.27 16.84
CA VAL A 248 9.54 -7.94 15.65
C VAL A 248 9.37 -9.44 15.87
N VAL A 249 8.23 -9.96 15.44
CA VAL A 249 7.99 -11.40 15.30
C VAL A 249 7.88 -11.74 13.83
N VAL A 250 8.68 -12.70 13.38
CA VAL A 250 8.65 -13.23 12.02
C VAL A 250 8.08 -14.63 12.00
N GLY A 251 7.33 -14.96 10.95
CA GLY A 251 6.75 -16.28 10.75
C GLY A 251 6.78 -16.75 9.30
N GLN A 252 6.66 -18.06 9.11
CA GLN A 252 6.60 -18.71 7.80
C GLN A 252 5.47 -19.75 7.77
N TYR A 253 4.62 -19.71 6.74
CA TYR A 253 3.49 -20.64 6.70
C TYR A 253 3.95 -22.06 6.39
N LYS A 254 3.38 -23.03 7.12
CA LYS A 254 3.53 -24.46 6.88
C LYS A 254 2.25 -25.06 6.29
N GLY A 255 2.41 -26.21 5.64
CA GLY A 255 1.31 -26.93 5.04
C GLY A 255 0.22 -27.28 6.04
N HIS A 256 -1.02 -27.32 5.56
CA HIS A 256 -2.19 -27.62 6.38
C HIS A 256 -3.22 -28.38 5.55
N THR A 257 -3.83 -29.41 6.14
CA THR A 257 -4.91 -30.16 5.51
C THR A 257 -6.21 -29.83 6.24
N ARG A 258 -7.21 -29.33 5.50
CA ARG A 258 -8.55 -29.05 6.02
C ARG A 258 -9.59 -29.79 5.17
N GLY A 259 -10.10 -30.90 5.71
CA GLY A 259 -10.97 -31.81 4.96
C GLY A 259 -10.21 -32.42 3.78
N GLU A 260 -10.78 -32.32 2.58
CA GLU A 260 -10.16 -32.83 1.34
C GLU A 260 -9.14 -31.87 0.71
N LYS A 261 -9.07 -30.61 1.18
CA LYS A 261 -8.13 -29.62 0.64
C LYS A 261 -6.80 -29.67 1.41
N SER A 262 -5.72 -29.91 0.69
CA SER A 262 -4.34 -29.82 1.19
C SER A 262 -3.71 -28.52 0.71
N PHE A 263 -3.16 -27.74 1.62
CA PHE A 263 -2.44 -26.51 1.34
C PHE A 263 -0.93 -26.74 1.54
N PRO A 264 -0.07 -26.37 0.58
CA PRO A 264 1.37 -26.57 0.68
C PRO A 264 2.03 -25.63 1.69
N ALA A 265 3.17 -26.03 2.23
CA ALA A 265 4.08 -25.14 2.97
C ALA A 265 4.77 -24.15 2.01
N TYR A 266 5.36 -23.08 2.56
CA TYR A 266 6.13 -22.14 1.74
C TYR A 266 7.31 -22.81 1.03
N VAL A 267 8.04 -23.66 1.76
CA VAL A 267 9.19 -24.43 1.25
C VAL A 267 8.81 -25.59 0.33
N ASP A 268 7.52 -25.91 0.20
CA ASP A 268 7.05 -26.91 -0.77
C ASP A 268 6.94 -26.32 -2.20
N ASP A 269 7.02 -24.99 -2.35
CA ASP A 269 7.12 -24.34 -3.66
C ASP A 269 8.50 -24.69 -4.27
N PRO A 270 8.56 -25.37 -5.43
CA PRO A 270 9.82 -25.84 -6.01
C PRO A 270 10.75 -24.71 -6.46
N THR A 271 10.25 -23.46 -6.47
CA THR A 271 11.03 -22.27 -6.79
C THR A 271 11.71 -21.65 -5.56
N VAL A 272 11.39 -22.14 -4.36
CA VAL A 272 11.93 -21.68 -3.07
C VAL A 272 13.03 -22.64 -2.58
N PRO A 273 14.15 -22.14 -2.03
CA PRO A 273 15.15 -22.99 -1.39
C PRO A 273 14.58 -23.73 -0.16
N ASN A 274 14.89 -25.02 -0.02
CA ASN A 274 14.41 -25.85 1.10
C ASN A 274 14.87 -25.34 2.49
N ASP A 275 15.96 -24.58 2.55
CA ASP A 275 16.51 -23.98 3.77
C ASP A 275 16.10 -22.50 3.95
N SER A 276 15.13 -22.02 3.17
CA SER A 276 14.68 -20.63 3.22
C SER A 276 14.11 -20.27 4.59
N VAL A 277 14.65 -19.21 5.18
CA VAL A 277 14.16 -18.57 6.41
C VAL A 277 13.34 -17.31 6.10
N THR A 278 12.93 -17.12 4.84
CA THR A 278 12.21 -15.90 4.43
C THR A 278 10.86 -15.81 5.16
N PRO A 279 10.57 -14.67 5.82
CA PRO A 279 9.32 -14.47 6.52
C PRO A 279 8.17 -14.24 5.53
N THR A 280 7.12 -15.04 5.64
CA THR A 280 5.82 -14.84 4.96
C THR A 280 4.81 -14.13 5.86
N PHE A 281 5.15 -13.95 7.14
CA PHE A 281 4.44 -13.16 8.13
C PHE A 281 5.43 -12.33 8.94
N ALA A 282 5.06 -11.10 9.29
CA ALA A 282 5.75 -10.32 10.29
C ALA A 282 4.76 -9.47 11.09
N ALA A 283 5.04 -9.31 12.39
CA ALA A 283 4.39 -8.35 13.26
C ALA A 283 5.46 -7.50 13.96
N ALA A 284 5.21 -6.20 14.11
CA ALA A 284 6.14 -5.27 14.74
C ALA A 284 5.41 -4.28 15.65
N ALA A 285 6.09 -3.86 16.72
CA ALA A 285 5.68 -2.73 17.54
C ALA A 285 6.52 -1.49 17.17
N LEU A 286 5.86 -0.44 16.70
CA LEU A 286 6.48 0.80 16.25
C LEU A 286 6.13 1.94 17.21
N PHE A 287 7.02 2.92 17.29
CA PHE A 287 6.84 4.12 18.12
C PHE A 287 7.25 5.37 17.36
N ILE A 288 6.51 6.45 17.59
CA ILE A 288 6.76 7.79 17.04
C ILE A 288 7.09 8.71 18.21
N ASP A 289 8.35 9.16 18.29
CA ASP A 289 8.87 10.01 19.36
C ASP A 289 8.55 11.48 19.10
N ASN A 290 7.28 11.85 19.30
CA ASN A 290 6.84 13.24 19.24
C ASN A 290 5.72 13.52 20.26
N ALA A 291 5.35 14.80 20.42
CA ALA A 291 4.36 15.21 21.42
C ALA A 291 3.00 14.52 21.28
N ARG A 292 2.55 14.25 20.04
CA ARG A 292 1.24 13.65 19.76
C ARG A 292 1.19 12.16 20.10
N TRP A 293 2.27 11.44 19.84
CA TRP A 293 2.29 9.97 19.81
C TRP A 293 3.19 9.31 20.86
N ASP A 294 3.90 10.08 21.68
CA ASP A 294 4.79 9.54 22.70
C ASP A 294 4.09 8.50 23.60
N GLY A 295 4.70 7.32 23.67
CA GLY A 295 4.22 6.15 24.42
C GLY A 295 3.05 5.39 23.79
N VAL A 296 2.52 5.78 22.63
CA VAL A 296 1.45 5.05 21.92
C VAL A 296 2.08 3.99 21.01
N PRO A 297 1.83 2.68 21.22
CA PRO A 297 2.31 1.65 20.32
C PRO A 297 1.50 1.63 19.03
N PHE A 298 2.21 1.65 17.91
CA PHE A 298 1.70 1.36 16.58
C PHE A 298 2.03 -0.10 16.25
N LEU A 299 1.05 -0.97 16.43
CA LEU A 299 1.20 -2.39 16.14
C LEU A 299 0.93 -2.63 14.66
N MET A 300 1.89 -3.19 13.94
CA MET A 300 1.77 -3.47 12.52
C MET A 300 1.91 -4.95 12.29
N LYS A 301 1.05 -5.56 11.46
CA LYS A 301 1.26 -6.93 10.99
C LYS A 301 0.88 -7.11 9.53
N ALA A 302 1.64 -7.96 8.86
CA ALA A 302 1.42 -8.37 7.49
C ALA A 302 1.66 -9.86 7.35
N GLY A 303 0.84 -10.58 6.60
CA GLY A 303 1.11 -11.98 6.29
C GLY A 303 0.30 -12.57 5.15
N LYS A 304 0.88 -13.60 4.54
CA LYS A 304 0.26 -14.46 3.52
C LYS A 304 -0.24 -15.76 4.13
N ALA A 305 -1.10 -16.48 3.41
CA ALA A 305 -1.68 -17.74 3.84
C ALA A 305 -2.36 -17.66 5.22
N LEU A 306 -3.06 -16.56 5.48
CA LEU A 306 -3.83 -16.33 6.70
C LEU A 306 -5.30 -16.71 6.51
N HIS A 307 -6.07 -16.69 7.58
CA HIS A 307 -7.49 -17.09 7.59
C HIS A 307 -8.42 -16.18 6.76
N THR A 308 -8.04 -14.93 6.48
CA THR A 308 -8.85 -13.93 5.79
C THR A 308 -8.00 -12.98 4.95
N ARG A 309 -8.56 -12.48 3.84
CA ARG A 309 -8.05 -11.30 3.13
C ARG A 309 -8.58 -10.03 3.79
N ARG A 310 -7.68 -9.14 4.24
CA ARG A 310 -8.06 -7.93 4.99
C ARG A 310 -6.96 -6.87 4.97
N ALA A 311 -7.32 -5.60 4.85
CA ALA A 311 -6.45 -4.47 5.16
C ALA A 311 -7.24 -3.46 6.01
N GLU A 312 -6.79 -3.21 7.23
CA GLU A 312 -7.52 -2.40 8.21
C GLU A 312 -6.59 -1.53 9.06
N ILE A 313 -7.10 -0.36 9.44
CA ILE A 313 -6.55 0.48 10.50
C ILE A 313 -7.53 0.44 11.66
N ARG A 314 -7.04 0.13 12.86
CA ARG A 314 -7.84 0.09 14.08
C ARG A 314 -7.24 1.02 15.11
N VAL A 315 -8.06 1.93 15.61
CA VAL A 315 -7.68 2.91 16.63
C VAL A 315 -8.42 2.56 17.90
N GLN A 316 -7.72 1.99 18.86
CA GLN A 316 -8.32 1.68 20.16
C GLN A 316 -8.17 2.87 21.09
N PHE A 317 -9.28 3.40 21.58
CA PHE A 317 -9.29 4.51 22.53
C PHE A 317 -9.03 4.04 23.97
N ARG A 318 -8.59 4.96 24.82
CA ARG A 318 -8.46 4.75 26.26
C ARG A 318 -9.82 4.52 26.90
N ARG A 319 -9.80 3.89 28.07
CA ARG A 319 -11.00 3.70 28.89
C ARG A 319 -11.47 5.06 29.43
N VAL A 320 -12.79 5.22 29.54
CA VAL A 320 -13.40 6.38 30.19
C VAL A 320 -13.00 6.39 31.68
N PRO A 321 -12.31 7.45 32.18
CA PRO A 321 -11.99 7.59 33.59
C PRO A 321 -13.27 7.62 34.44
N GLY A 322 -13.30 6.86 35.54
CA GLY A 322 -14.45 6.86 36.45
C GLY A 322 -15.76 6.33 35.84
N ASN A 323 -15.69 5.45 34.82
CA ASN A 323 -16.89 4.94 34.14
C ASN A 323 -17.92 4.33 35.13
N LEU A 324 -19.04 5.04 35.30
CA LEU A 324 -20.14 4.67 36.20
C LEU A 324 -20.83 3.36 35.80
N TYR A 325 -20.72 2.95 34.55
CA TYR A 325 -21.39 1.76 34.00
C TYR A 325 -20.50 0.52 34.00
N ARG A 326 -19.35 0.53 34.69
CA ARG A 326 -18.39 -0.59 34.70
C ARG A 326 -19.03 -1.92 35.14
N GLY A 327 -19.98 -1.89 36.08
CA GLY A 327 -20.71 -3.09 36.52
C GLY A 327 -21.82 -3.56 35.56
N SER A 328 -22.16 -2.74 34.56
CA SER A 328 -23.16 -3.03 33.52
C SER A 328 -22.54 -3.48 32.19
N VAL A 329 -21.22 -3.33 32.04
CA VAL A 329 -20.44 -3.91 30.93
C VAL A 329 -20.09 -5.34 31.30
N GLY A 330 -20.18 -6.28 30.35
CA GLY A 330 -19.84 -7.69 30.58
C GLY A 330 -18.40 -7.93 31.07
N ALA A 331 -18.02 -9.20 31.23
CA ALA A 331 -16.75 -9.58 31.85
C ALA A 331 -15.47 -9.19 31.06
N ASP A 332 -15.57 -8.77 29.79
CA ASP A 332 -14.42 -8.36 28.99
C ASP A 332 -14.23 -6.82 29.02
N LEU A 333 -13.32 -6.37 29.89
CA LEU A 333 -13.00 -4.95 30.08
C LEU A 333 -12.20 -4.31 28.93
N ASP A 334 -11.61 -5.11 28.02
CA ASP A 334 -10.96 -4.59 26.82
C ASP A 334 -11.95 -4.42 25.65
N MET A 335 -13.06 -5.17 25.65
CA MET A 335 -14.21 -4.91 24.76
C MET A 335 -15.03 -3.67 25.17
N ALA A 336 -14.74 -3.07 26.32
CA ALA A 336 -15.41 -1.88 26.85
C ALA A 336 -14.85 -0.54 26.32
N THR A 337 -13.78 -0.57 25.51
CA THR A 337 -13.19 0.64 24.92
C THR A 337 -13.78 0.96 23.56
N ASN A 338 -13.87 2.23 23.21
CA ASN A 338 -14.25 2.59 21.84
C ASN A 338 -13.13 2.20 20.86
N GLU A 339 -13.51 1.82 19.64
CA GLU A 339 -12.58 1.46 18.58
C GLU A 339 -13.06 2.09 17.27
N LEU A 340 -12.23 2.92 16.64
CA LEU A 340 -12.49 3.38 15.28
C LEU A 340 -11.78 2.42 14.31
N VAL A 341 -12.53 1.84 13.38
CA VAL A 341 -12.01 0.93 12.37
C VAL A 341 -12.21 1.52 10.98
N LEU A 342 -11.13 1.58 10.21
CA LEU A 342 -11.13 1.89 8.79
C LEU A 342 -10.72 0.63 8.03
N ARG A 343 -11.68 0.02 7.33
CA ARG A 343 -11.46 -1.21 6.56
C ARG A 343 -11.22 -0.89 5.10
N VAL A 344 -9.94 -0.82 4.73
CA VAL A 344 -9.44 -0.48 3.40
C VAL A 344 -9.84 -1.52 2.35
N GLN A 345 -9.85 -2.82 2.71
CA GLN A 345 -10.38 -3.89 1.86
C GLN A 345 -10.54 -5.20 2.67
N PRO A 346 -11.38 -6.15 2.21
CA PRO A 346 -12.49 -5.94 1.28
C PRO A 346 -13.61 -5.11 1.94
N ASP A 347 -14.63 -4.75 1.16
CA ASP A 347 -15.84 -4.08 1.62
C ASP A 347 -15.55 -2.80 2.40
N GLU A 348 -15.15 -1.76 1.68
CA GLU A 348 -14.70 -0.48 2.23
C GLU A 348 -15.70 0.05 3.28
N ALA A 349 -15.21 0.24 4.50
CA ALA A 349 -16.04 0.67 5.62
C ALA A 349 -15.30 1.55 6.62
N ILE A 350 -16.04 2.47 7.24
CA ILE A 350 -15.61 3.19 8.44
C ILE A 350 -16.65 2.93 9.51
N TYR A 351 -16.23 2.46 10.68
CA TYR A 351 -17.16 2.27 11.79
C TYR A 351 -16.51 2.54 13.14
N LEU A 352 -17.31 3.08 14.07
CA LEU A 352 -16.95 3.36 15.44
C LEU A 352 -17.69 2.39 16.36
N LYS A 353 -16.94 1.56 17.08
CA LYS A 353 -17.46 0.71 18.15
C LYS A 353 -17.71 1.55 19.39
N ILE A 354 -18.93 1.54 19.88
CA ILE A 354 -19.37 2.27 21.06
C ILE A 354 -20.08 1.34 22.05
N ASN A 355 -20.01 1.70 23.34
CA ASN A 355 -20.87 1.06 24.32
C ASN A 355 -22.28 1.64 24.20
N ASN A 356 -23.29 0.78 24.07
CA ASN A 356 -24.69 1.15 23.98
C ASN A 356 -25.52 0.35 25.00
N LYS A 357 -26.63 0.94 25.45
CA LYS A 357 -27.63 0.21 26.23
C LYS A 357 -28.32 -0.82 25.33
N VAL A 358 -28.35 -2.07 25.77
CA VAL A 358 -29.16 -3.09 25.11
C VAL A 358 -30.64 -2.71 25.17
N PRO A 359 -31.37 -2.67 24.04
CA PRO A 359 -32.81 -2.41 24.06
C PRO A 359 -33.55 -3.37 24.98
N GLY A 360 -34.37 -2.84 25.87
CA GLY A 360 -35.09 -3.60 26.89
C GLY A 360 -35.23 -2.87 28.23
N LEU A 361 -35.80 -3.59 29.20
CA LEU A 361 -36.14 -3.06 30.53
C LEU A 361 -34.93 -2.94 31.49
N GLY A 362 -33.85 -3.67 31.23
CA GLY A 362 -32.64 -3.67 32.07
C GLY A 362 -31.60 -2.60 31.71
N MET A 363 -30.62 -2.40 32.59
CA MET A 363 -29.45 -1.55 32.37
C MET A 363 -28.21 -2.40 32.10
N ARG A 364 -28.24 -3.12 30.97
CA ARG A 364 -27.11 -3.89 30.45
C ARG A 364 -26.52 -3.16 29.25
N LEU A 365 -25.20 -3.08 29.20
CA LEU A 365 -24.49 -2.50 28.06
C LEU A 365 -23.95 -3.60 27.14
N ASP A 366 -23.84 -3.26 25.86
CA ASP A 366 -23.19 -4.07 24.83
C ASP A 366 -22.42 -3.16 23.85
N SER A 367 -21.50 -3.72 23.08
CA SER A 367 -20.77 -2.99 22.05
C SER A 367 -21.57 -2.96 20.75
N GLY A 368 -21.97 -1.77 20.29
CA GLY A 368 -22.61 -1.54 19.00
C GLY A 368 -21.70 -0.77 18.03
N ASN A 369 -22.07 -0.73 16.75
CA ASN A 369 -21.32 -0.04 15.71
C ASN A 369 -22.13 1.15 15.15
N LEU A 370 -21.53 2.33 15.12
CA LEU A 370 -21.93 3.41 14.22
C LEU A 370 -21.13 3.25 12.93
N ASN A 371 -21.77 2.99 11.79
CA ASN A 371 -21.07 2.56 10.58
C ASN A 371 -21.40 3.39 9.34
N LEU A 372 -20.45 3.38 8.41
CA LEU A 372 -20.53 3.84 7.03
C LEU A 372 -19.96 2.72 6.16
N PHE A 373 -20.83 1.88 5.61
CA PHE A 373 -20.47 0.91 4.57
C PHE A 373 -20.57 1.58 3.21
N TYR A 374 -19.48 1.60 2.43
CA TYR A 374 -19.44 2.33 1.17
C TYR A 374 -20.42 1.74 0.14
N SER A 375 -20.50 0.41 0.09
CA SER A 375 -21.42 -0.33 -0.80
C SER A 375 -22.90 -0.01 -0.54
N GLU A 376 -23.28 0.26 0.71
CA GLU A 376 -24.66 0.60 1.07
C GLU A 376 -24.95 2.10 0.87
N ARG A 377 -23.99 2.96 1.18
CA ARG A 377 -24.18 4.42 1.15
C ARG A 377 -24.03 5.02 -0.24
N TYR A 378 -23.15 4.47 -1.08
CA TYR A 378 -22.78 5.03 -2.38
C TYR A 378 -23.06 4.02 -3.49
N GLN A 379 -23.95 4.37 -4.42
CA GLN A 379 -24.28 3.56 -5.60
C GLN A 379 -23.31 3.85 -6.76
N ARG A 380 -22.01 3.89 -6.48
CA ARG A 380 -20.97 4.11 -7.48
C ARG A 380 -19.86 3.10 -7.30
N GLU A 381 -19.27 2.73 -8.40
CA GLU A 381 -18.09 1.90 -8.39
C GLU A 381 -16.88 2.70 -7.89
N ILE A 382 -16.13 2.09 -6.98
CA ILE A 382 -14.86 2.63 -6.49
C ILE A 382 -13.80 2.33 -7.55
N PRO A 383 -13.09 3.36 -8.05
CA PRO A 383 -12.04 3.16 -9.04
C PRO A 383 -10.91 2.29 -8.47
N ASP A 384 -10.23 1.54 -9.33
CA ASP A 384 -9.00 0.88 -8.91
C ASP A 384 -7.91 1.91 -8.58
N ALA A 385 -7.01 1.57 -7.66
CA ALA A 385 -5.92 2.45 -7.25
C ALA A 385 -5.07 2.94 -8.43
N TYR A 386 -4.86 2.11 -9.46
CA TYR A 386 -4.10 2.51 -10.64
C TYR A 386 -4.84 3.51 -11.52
N GLU A 387 -6.17 3.44 -11.62
CA GLU A 387 -6.96 4.42 -12.37
C GLU A 387 -6.76 5.82 -11.78
N ARG A 388 -6.77 5.89 -10.44
CA ARG A 388 -6.53 7.11 -9.68
C ARG A 388 -5.10 7.63 -9.81
N LEU A 389 -4.10 6.78 -9.55
CA LEU A 389 -2.70 7.20 -9.62
C LEU A 389 -2.28 7.60 -11.03
N LEU A 390 -2.76 6.93 -12.07
CA LEU A 390 -2.50 7.33 -13.46
C LEU A 390 -3.06 8.72 -13.76
N LEU A 391 -4.29 9.02 -13.31
CA LEU A 391 -4.89 10.33 -13.46
C LEU A 391 -4.07 11.41 -12.74
N ASP A 392 -3.72 11.18 -11.48
CA ASP A 392 -2.93 12.11 -10.67
C ASP A 392 -1.56 12.39 -11.33
N ALA A 393 -0.89 11.37 -11.86
CA ALA A 393 0.38 11.54 -12.59
C ALA A 393 0.22 12.36 -13.88
N MET A 394 -0.91 12.23 -14.59
CA MET A 394 -1.22 13.07 -15.76
C MET A 394 -1.53 14.52 -15.36
N GLU A 395 -2.19 14.74 -14.24
CA GLU A 395 -2.49 16.09 -13.72
C GLU A 395 -1.28 16.75 -13.03
N GLY A 396 -0.25 15.96 -12.69
CA GLY A 396 0.93 16.44 -11.97
C GLY A 396 0.72 16.52 -10.47
N GLU A 397 -0.31 15.84 -10.00
CA GLU A 397 -0.62 15.71 -8.60
C GLU A 397 0.32 14.69 -7.96
N ARG A 398 1.07 15.12 -6.94
CA ARG A 398 2.16 14.35 -6.33
C ARG A 398 1.86 13.91 -4.90
N ARG A 399 0.69 14.28 -4.34
CA ARG A 399 0.28 13.92 -2.97
C ARG A 399 0.39 12.43 -2.66
N LEU A 400 0.03 11.57 -3.61
CA LEU A 400 -0.05 10.11 -3.44
C LEU A 400 1.19 9.36 -3.94
N PHE A 401 2.29 10.06 -4.20
CA PHE A 401 3.54 9.48 -4.69
C PHE A 401 4.67 9.65 -3.69
N ILE A 402 5.52 8.63 -3.57
CA ILE A 402 6.60 8.61 -2.58
C ILE A 402 7.74 9.54 -3.02
N ARG A 403 8.07 10.52 -2.17
CA ARG A 403 9.23 11.41 -2.36
C ARG A 403 10.53 10.73 -1.95
N SER A 404 11.66 11.12 -2.54
CA SER A 404 12.96 10.49 -2.25
C SER A 404 13.34 10.49 -0.75
N ASP A 405 13.17 11.60 -0.04
CA ASP A 405 13.45 11.69 1.39
C ASP A 405 12.45 10.91 2.27
N GLU A 406 11.23 10.71 1.78
CA GLU A 406 10.24 9.82 2.39
C GLU A 406 10.68 8.36 2.31
N LEU A 407 11.17 7.96 1.14
CA LEU A 407 11.70 6.62 0.91
C LEU A 407 12.96 6.37 1.75
N ASP A 408 13.85 7.36 1.86
CA ASP A 408 15.06 7.28 2.71
C ASP A 408 14.67 7.08 4.18
N ALA A 409 13.70 7.86 4.69
CA ALA A 409 13.22 7.74 6.07
C ALA A 409 12.55 6.38 6.32
N ALA A 410 11.76 5.88 5.35
CA ALA A 410 11.14 4.57 5.41
C ALA A 410 12.18 3.45 5.52
N TRP A 411 13.21 3.46 4.67
CA TRP A 411 14.27 2.46 4.73
C TRP A 411 15.13 2.56 6.00
N ALA A 412 15.37 3.75 6.52
CA ALA A 412 16.14 3.93 7.75
C ALA A 412 15.50 3.24 8.98
N ILE A 413 14.17 3.09 8.99
CA ILE A 413 13.42 2.40 10.05
C ILE A 413 13.62 0.89 9.98
N PHE A 414 13.53 0.30 8.79
CA PHE A 414 13.50 -1.17 8.59
C PHE A 414 14.85 -1.80 8.27
N THR A 415 15.80 -1.06 7.71
CA THR A 415 17.10 -1.62 7.27
C THR A 415 17.87 -2.33 8.40
N PRO A 416 17.96 -1.79 9.63
CA PRO A 416 18.69 -2.46 10.70
C PRO A 416 18.12 -3.85 11.04
N VAL A 417 16.80 -3.95 11.23
CA VAL A 417 16.16 -5.24 11.54
C VAL A 417 16.23 -6.22 10.38
N LEU A 418 16.09 -5.75 9.13
CA LEU A 418 16.22 -6.60 7.95
C LEU A 418 17.62 -7.23 7.86
N ARG A 419 18.68 -6.44 8.04
CA ARG A 419 20.06 -6.92 8.05
C ARG A 419 20.28 -7.92 9.18
N GLU A 420 19.81 -7.61 10.37
CA GLU A 420 19.99 -8.50 11.53
C GLU A 420 19.25 -9.84 11.37
N LEU A 421 18.03 -9.84 10.79
CA LEU A 421 17.29 -11.06 10.47
C LEU A 421 18.03 -11.93 9.45
N GLU A 422 18.63 -11.31 8.43
CA GLU A 422 19.39 -11.97 7.37
C GLU A 422 20.73 -12.51 7.88
N ASP A 423 21.53 -11.68 8.56
CA ASP A 423 22.86 -12.02 9.08
C ASP A 423 22.78 -13.15 10.12
N LYS A 424 21.79 -13.11 11.00
CA LYS A 424 21.57 -14.14 12.03
C LYS A 424 20.77 -15.34 11.53
N ARG A 425 20.23 -15.29 10.30
CA ARG A 425 19.27 -16.26 9.76
C ARG A 425 18.20 -16.64 10.78
N VAL A 426 17.55 -15.62 11.37
CA VAL A 426 16.57 -15.83 12.45
C VAL A 426 15.46 -16.75 11.94
N ALA A 427 15.30 -17.91 12.59
CA ALA A 427 14.31 -18.89 12.18
C ALA A 427 12.88 -18.34 12.39
N PRO A 428 12.03 -18.29 11.36
CA PRO A 428 10.67 -17.81 11.49
C PRO A 428 9.79 -18.79 12.27
N GLU A 429 8.87 -18.29 13.08
CA GLU A 429 7.87 -19.13 13.75
C GLU A 429 6.91 -19.73 12.72
N LEU A 430 6.76 -21.05 12.73
CA LEU A 430 5.89 -21.74 11.78
C LEU A 430 4.42 -21.60 12.17
N TYR A 431 3.59 -21.16 11.22
CA TYR A 431 2.13 -21.08 11.41
C TYR A 431 1.38 -21.88 10.34
N PRO A 432 0.29 -22.60 10.67
CA PRO A 432 -0.48 -23.34 9.66
C PRO A 432 -1.07 -22.40 8.60
N TYR A 433 -1.08 -22.82 7.34
CA TYR A 433 -1.83 -22.16 6.28
C TYR A 433 -3.30 -21.98 6.72
N GLY A 434 -3.84 -20.78 6.56
CA GLY A 434 -5.21 -20.42 6.92
C GLY A 434 -5.40 -20.13 8.42
N SER A 435 -4.33 -20.05 9.20
CA SER A 435 -4.38 -19.62 10.61
C SER A 435 -4.31 -18.09 10.74
N ARG A 436 -4.23 -17.59 11.97
CA ARG A 436 -4.08 -16.16 12.27
C ARG A 436 -2.62 -15.68 12.27
N GLY A 437 -1.70 -16.56 11.94
CA GLY A 437 -0.26 -16.31 12.03
C GLY A 437 0.37 -16.92 13.28
N PRO A 438 1.64 -16.60 13.55
CA PRO A 438 2.42 -17.13 14.66
C PRO A 438 1.88 -16.67 16.03
N VAL A 439 2.03 -17.53 17.04
CA VAL A 439 1.62 -17.23 18.43
C VAL A 439 2.44 -16.07 18.98
N GLY A 440 3.70 -15.93 18.57
CA GLY A 440 4.56 -14.80 18.92
C GLY A 440 3.90 -13.44 18.65
N ALA A 441 3.09 -13.31 17.58
CA ALA A 441 2.41 -12.06 17.28
C ALA A 441 1.40 -11.65 18.38
N HIS A 442 0.76 -12.62 19.04
CA HIS A 442 -0.12 -12.37 20.18
C HIS A 442 0.67 -11.93 21.41
N TYR A 443 1.82 -12.56 21.68
CA TYR A 443 2.70 -12.17 22.78
C TYR A 443 3.29 -10.77 22.59
N LEU A 444 3.67 -10.42 21.35
CA LEU A 444 4.15 -9.07 21.02
C LEU A 444 3.12 -7.99 21.40
N ALA A 445 1.85 -8.17 21.03
CA ALA A 445 0.79 -7.23 21.40
C ALA A 445 0.51 -7.25 22.91
N ALA A 446 0.58 -8.42 23.55
CA ALA A 446 0.36 -8.57 24.98
C ALA A 446 1.40 -7.82 25.83
N ASN A 447 2.65 -7.67 25.37
CA ASN A 447 3.67 -6.86 26.03
C ASN A 447 3.25 -5.40 26.22
N TYR A 448 2.32 -4.92 25.38
CA TYR A 448 1.76 -3.58 25.46
C TYR A 448 0.35 -3.56 26.07
N ASN A 449 -0.09 -4.66 26.67
CA ASN A 449 -1.45 -4.89 27.13
C ASN A 449 -2.47 -4.68 26.01
N VAL A 450 -2.18 -5.11 24.79
CA VAL A 450 -3.08 -4.99 23.64
C VAL A 450 -3.45 -6.38 23.12
N ARG A 451 -4.68 -6.51 22.62
CA ARG A 451 -5.12 -7.66 21.83
C ARG A 451 -5.38 -7.19 20.39
N TRP A 452 -4.99 -8.01 19.42
CA TRP A 452 -5.28 -7.72 18.02
C TRP A 452 -6.78 -7.67 17.76
N GLY A 453 -7.24 -6.70 16.98
CA GLY A 453 -8.66 -6.48 16.72
C GLY A 453 -9.29 -7.40 15.67
N ASP A 454 -8.47 -8.16 14.93
CA ASP A 454 -8.91 -9.17 13.94
C ASP A 454 -9.30 -10.52 14.58
N ILE A 455 -9.47 -10.54 15.91
CA ILE A 455 -9.87 -11.73 16.66
C ILE A 455 -11.37 -12.03 16.49
N SER A 456 -12.19 -11.07 16.04
CA SER A 456 -13.62 -11.31 15.80
C SER A 456 -13.80 -12.22 14.58
N SER A 457 -14.43 -13.38 14.83
CA SER A 457 -15.17 -14.06 13.80
C SER A 457 -16.31 -13.14 13.39
N ASP A 458 -16.13 -12.41 12.29
CA ASP A 458 -17.26 -11.87 11.53
C ASP A 458 -17.96 -13.09 10.89
N GLY A 459 -18.58 -13.91 11.73
CA GLY A 459 -19.33 -15.12 11.43
C GLY A 459 -20.79 -14.93 11.81
N SER A 460 -21.30 -13.71 11.64
CA SER A 460 -22.71 -13.38 11.78
C SER A 460 -23.02 -12.09 11.04
N PHE A 461 -23.33 -12.22 9.75
CA PHE A 461 -24.44 -11.50 9.13
C PHE A 461 -25.17 -12.47 8.20
#